data_AF-A5WDN1-F1
#
_entry.id   AF-A5WDN1-F1
#
_cell.length_a   1.000
_cell.length_b   1.000
_cell.length_c   1.000
_cell.angle_alpha   90.00
_cell.angle_beta   90.00
_cell.angle_gamma   90.00
#
_symmetry.space_group_name_H-M   'P 1'
#
loop_
_entity.id
_entity.type
_entity.pdbx_description
1 polymer ?
#
loop_
_entity_poly.entity_id
_entity_poly.type
_entity_poly.pdbx_seq_one_letter_code
_entity_poly.pdbx_strand_id
1 'polypeptide(L)'
;MGDVDNLSLPTKLPDNAVVCLMAPTASGKTSLAYELYETGRFEIISVDSALIYKDMNIGTAKPTQSELEQYPHHLVDIIDPTQSYSVANFVSDTQQLVEQIHQRGKTPLLVGGTLMYYMALFNGLSPIPDTDPNVRAQVEAQRQQQGIEALHDYLSKIDPPLAERLPIGDTQRITRAIEVYQQTGKPLSYWQQLPKQALSDNPQQYWLGLAVMPDRAWLHERIALRLEMMWADGFFDEVGQLLTNYSLDAQMPSMRCVGYRQVIDYLIATDHPLISRLKINGQSVDNKGLEVNEAHKSIACQDMKNKALYATRQLAKRQYTWLRNLVASHQPSDTLQTSGAQTEQKVVHSFDTIQDAKAYLFSRL
;
A
#
# COMPACT_ATOMS: atom_id res chain seq x y z
N MET A 1 -4.91 31.05 38.72
CA MET A 1 -4.28 30.81 37.40
C MET A 1 -3.26 29.72 37.64
N GLY A 2 -3.66 28.46 37.47
CA GLY A 2 -2.67 27.39 37.40
C GLY A 2 -2.06 27.51 36.02
N ASP A 3 -0.74 27.62 35.95
CA ASP A 3 -0.01 27.46 34.70
C ASP A 3 -0.47 26.12 34.12
N VAL A 4 -1.21 26.20 33.02
CA VAL A 4 -1.51 25.03 32.21
C VAL A 4 -0.14 24.67 31.65
N ASP A 5 0.50 23.68 32.26
CA ASP A 5 1.65 22.99 31.70
C ASP A 5 1.19 22.43 30.35
N ASN A 6 1.26 23.29 29.33
CA ASN A 6 1.26 22.90 27.94
C ASN A 6 2.41 21.91 27.85
N LEU A 7 2.10 20.61 27.86
CA LEU A 7 2.98 19.57 27.33
C LEU A 7 3.16 19.92 25.85
N SER A 8 4.04 20.89 25.62
CA SER A 8 4.27 21.53 24.34
C SER A 8 4.83 20.48 23.42
N LEU A 9 4.17 20.27 22.27
CA LEU A 9 4.77 19.55 21.15
C LEU A 9 6.23 19.98 21.02
N PRO A 10 7.19 19.05 20.94
CA PRO A 10 8.60 19.39 21.04
C PRO A 10 8.94 20.38 19.92
N THR A 11 9.46 21.57 20.27
CA THR A 11 9.76 22.64 19.31
C THR A 11 10.73 22.18 18.25
N LYS A 12 11.64 21.29 18.62
CA LYS A 12 12.52 20.53 17.72
C LYS A 12 12.06 19.09 17.58
N LEU A 13 12.29 18.49 16.43
CA LEU A 13 12.07 17.07 16.23
C LEU A 13 13.01 16.29 17.17
N PRO A 14 12.51 15.38 18.03
CA PRO A 14 13.37 14.64 18.95
C PRO A 14 14.16 13.55 18.21
N ASP A 15 15.27 13.09 18.79
CA ASP A 15 16.18 12.14 18.13
C ASP A 15 15.57 10.75 17.95
N ASN A 16 14.65 10.37 18.83
CA ASN A 16 13.87 9.12 18.75
C ASN A 16 12.62 9.25 17.85
N ALA A 17 12.53 10.30 17.02
CA ALA A 17 11.38 10.50 16.16
C ALA A 17 11.30 9.47 15.04
N VAL A 18 10.08 9.17 14.59
CA VAL A 18 9.76 8.47 13.35
C VAL A 18 8.83 9.38 12.55
N VAL A 19 9.24 9.80 11.36
CA VAL A 19 8.47 10.75 10.54
C VAL A 19 7.77 10.01 9.42
N CYS A 20 6.45 10.20 9.30
CA CYS A 20 5.64 9.63 8.23
C CYS A 20 5.16 10.72 7.26
N LEU A 21 5.68 10.75 6.03
CA LEU A 21 5.21 11.64 4.98
C LEU A 21 4.14 10.92 4.14
N MET A 22 2.88 11.27 4.40
CA MET A 22 1.72 10.58 3.85
C MET A 22 0.98 11.50 2.87
N ALA A 23 0.96 11.14 1.60
CA ALA A 23 0.26 11.90 0.58
C ALA A 23 -0.30 10.97 -0.51
N PRO A 24 -1.39 11.36 -1.20
CA PRO A 24 -1.84 10.64 -2.37
C PRO A 24 -0.76 10.50 -3.46
N THR A 25 -0.95 9.54 -4.37
CA THR A 25 -0.09 9.45 -5.55
C THR A 25 -0.12 10.74 -6.37
N ALA A 26 0.98 11.07 -7.06
CA ALA A 26 1.17 12.29 -7.85
C ALA A 26 1.24 13.63 -7.05
N SER A 27 1.20 13.59 -5.71
CA SER A 27 1.30 14.80 -4.87
C SER A 27 2.72 15.39 -4.72
N GLY A 28 3.79 14.67 -5.08
CA GLY A 28 5.17 15.19 -5.02
C GLY A 28 5.99 14.78 -3.78
N LYS A 29 5.55 13.76 -3.03
CA LYS A 29 6.23 13.25 -1.82
C LYS A 29 7.72 12.95 -1.99
N THR A 30 8.11 12.43 -3.16
CA THR A 30 9.47 11.98 -3.45
C THR A 30 10.47 13.14 -3.41
N SER A 31 10.12 14.30 -3.97
CA SER A 31 11.00 15.48 -3.96
C SER A 31 11.30 15.95 -2.53
N LEU A 32 10.27 16.03 -1.67
CA LEU A 32 10.47 16.40 -0.26
C LEU A 32 11.30 15.35 0.49
N ALA A 33 11.13 14.06 0.17
CA ALA A 33 11.94 13.01 0.77
C ALA A 33 13.44 13.16 0.46
N TYR A 34 13.78 13.53 -0.78
CA TYR A 34 15.17 13.78 -1.18
C TYR A 34 15.75 14.98 -0.44
N GLU A 35 15.03 16.10 -0.38
CA GLU A 35 15.49 17.28 0.36
C GLU A 35 15.73 17.00 1.84
N LEU A 36 14.86 16.19 2.46
CA LEU A 36 15.05 15.75 3.85
C LEU A 36 16.27 14.83 3.99
N TYR A 37 16.49 13.92 3.03
CA TYR A 37 17.66 13.06 3.01
C TYR A 37 18.98 13.86 2.91
N GLU A 38 19.02 14.92 2.09
CA GLU A 38 20.19 15.79 1.91
C GLU A 38 20.63 16.51 3.19
N THR A 39 19.73 16.67 4.17
CA THR A 39 20.11 17.20 5.49
C THR A 39 21.07 16.28 6.26
N GLY A 40 21.23 15.02 5.83
CA GLY A 40 22.02 13.99 6.49
C GLY A 40 21.33 13.37 7.72
N ARG A 41 20.20 13.92 8.17
CA ARG A 41 19.47 13.50 9.36
C ARG A 41 18.54 12.30 9.12
N PHE A 42 18.08 12.11 7.90
CA PHE A 42 17.02 11.15 7.59
C PHE A 42 17.52 9.93 6.80
N GLU A 43 16.87 8.79 7.01
CA GLU A 43 16.94 7.63 6.10
C GLU A 43 15.52 7.25 5.66
N ILE A 44 15.35 6.97 4.36
CA ILE A 44 14.02 6.77 3.77
C ILE A 44 13.61 5.30 3.85
N ILE A 45 12.40 5.05 4.35
CA ILE A 45 11.71 3.76 4.25
C ILE A 45 10.50 3.93 3.33
N SER A 46 10.44 3.16 2.25
CA SER A 46 9.30 3.16 1.33
C SER A 46 8.07 2.55 2.00
N VAL A 47 6.93 3.26 1.94
CA VAL A 47 5.61 2.76 2.37
C VAL A 47 4.70 2.63 1.14
N ASP A 48 5.17 1.87 0.15
CA ASP A 48 4.49 1.61 -1.11
C ASP A 48 4.47 0.11 -1.41
N SER A 49 3.30 -0.42 -1.78
CA SER A 49 3.11 -1.86 -2.02
C SER A 49 3.49 -2.29 -3.43
N ALA A 50 3.79 -1.34 -4.33
CA ALA A 50 4.21 -1.63 -5.69
C ALA A 50 5.73 -1.47 -5.89
N LEU A 51 6.36 -0.55 -5.15
CA LEU A 51 7.81 -0.30 -5.27
C LEU A 51 8.70 -1.46 -4.78
N ILE A 52 8.12 -2.38 -4.00
CA ILE A 52 8.80 -3.60 -3.52
C ILE A 52 9.18 -4.57 -4.65
N TYR A 53 8.54 -4.47 -5.81
CA TYR A 53 8.69 -5.41 -6.92
C TYR A 53 9.79 -4.99 -7.88
N LYS A 54 10.74 -5.90 -8.13
CA LYS A 54 11.73 -5.76 -9.19
C LYS A 54 11.08 -5.61 -10.56
N ASP A 55 11.73 -4.83 -11.42
CA ASP A 55 11.35 -4.57 -12.82
C ASP A 55 9.98 -3.89 -13.04
N MET A 56 9.22 -3.61 -11.97
CA MET A 56 8.00 -2.78 -12.01
C MET A 56 8.38 -1.31 -11.77
N ASN A 57 8.85 -0.60 -12.80
CA ASN A 57 9.52 0.70 -12.66
C ASN A 57 8.62 1.85 -13.14
N ILE A 58 8.26 1.86 -14.42
CA ILE A 58 7.47 2.90 -15.08
C ILE A 58 6.06 2.91 -14.51
N GLY A 59 5.39 1.75 -14.45
CA GLY A 59 4.00 1.67 -13.99
C GLY A 59 3.79 2.05 -12.53
N THR A 60 4.85 1.98 -11.72
CA THR A 60 4.82 2.33 -10.29
C THR A 60 5.36 3.73 -10.02
N ALA A 61 5.92 4.40 -11.04
CA ALA A 61 6.73 5.62 -10.88
C ALA A 61 7.82 5.45 -9.81
N LYS A 62 8.53 4.31 -9.85
CA LYS A 62 9.67 4.05 -8.99
C LYS A 62 10.77 5.08 -9.28
N PRO A 63 11.46 5.59 -8.24
CA PRO A 63 12.70 6.32 -8.46
C PRO A 63 13.63 5.52 -9.38
N THR A 64 14.27 6.21 -10.30
CA THR A 64 15.24 5.60 -11.22
C THR A 64 16.41 5.02 -10.43
N GLN A 65 17.16 4.11 -11.07
CA GLN A 65 18.35 3.53 -10.43
C GLN A 65 19.35 4.59 -9.96
N SER A 66 19.58 5.65 -10.77
CA SER A 66 20.44 6.76 -10.37
C SER A 66 19.89 7.55 -9.18
N GLU A 67 18.58 7.72 -9.08
CA GLU A 67 17.96 8.35 -7.90
C GLU A 67 18.05 7.44 -6.67
N LEU A 68 17.88 6.13 -6.80
CA LEU A 68 18.01 5.19 -5.69
C LEU A 68 19.46 5.07 -5.18
N GLU A 69 20.45 5.22 -6.08
CA GLU A 69 21.86 5.29 -5.69
C GLU A 69 22.17 6.57 -4.91
N GLN A 70 21.61 7.71 -5.33
CA GLN A 70 21.79 8.99 -4.65
C GLN A 70 20.97 9.09 -3.34
N TYR A 71 19.76 8.56 -3.36
CA TYR A 71 18.78 8.57 -2.28
C TYR A 71 18.30 7.13 -2.03
N PRO A 72 19.04 6.30 -1.28
CA PRO A 72 18.63 4.93 -0.98
C PRO A 72 17.28 4.89 -0.24
N HIS A 73 16.37 4.07 -0.75
CA HIS A 73 15.07 3.79 -0.13
C HIS A 73 15.04 2.34 0.35
N HIS A 74 14.86 2.14 1.65
CA HIS A 74 14.59 0.80 2.15
C HIS A 74 13.23 0.31 1.64
N LEU A 75 13.08 -1.01 1.46
CA LEU A 75 11.85 -1.66 0.97
C LEU A 75 11.47 -1.28 -0.48
N VAL A 76 12.47 -1.12 -1.35
CA VAL A 76 12.33 -1.02 -2.81
C VAL A 76 13.09 -2.19 -3.44
N ASP A 77 12.53 -2.81 -4.50
CA ASP A 77 13.16 -3.92 -5.24
C ASP A 77 13.54 -5.16 -4.40
N ILE A 78 12.80 -5.40 -3.32
CA ILE A 78 13.09 -6.46 -2.36
C ILE A 78 12.60 -7.85 -2.80
N ILE A 79 11.62 -7.93 -3.72
CA ILE A 79 11.05 -9.20 -4.18
C ILE A 79 10.76 -9.20 -5.69
N ASP A 80 10.70 -10.40 -6.26
CA ASP A 80 10.31 -10.60 -7.65
C ASP A 80 8.78 -10.46 -7.82
N PRO A 81 8.27 -10.05 -9.00
CA PRO A 81 6.83 -9.93 -9.26
C PRO A 81 6.00 -11.21 -9.08
N THR A 82 6.64 -12.37 -9.03
CA THR A 82 5.99 -13.68 -8.76
C THR A 82 5.75 -13.94 -7.27
N GLN A 83 6.40 -13.17 -6.40
CA GLN A 83 6.36 -13.34 -4.95
C GLN A 83 5.28 -12.47 -4.32
N SER A 84 4.91 -12.81 -3.08
CA SER A 84 3.96 -12.04 -2.29
C SER A 84 4.65 -11.45 -1.06
N TYR A 85 4.29 -10.21 -0.71
CA TYR A 85 4.78 -9.52 0.48
C TYR A 85 3.59 -9.05 1.31
N SER A 86 3.50 -9.55 2.54
CA SER A 86 2.35 -9.32 3.39
C SER A 86 2.48 -8.00 4.17
N VAL A 87 1.36 -7.48 4.67
CA VAL A 87 1.38 -6.34 5.60
C VAL A 87 2.13 -6.69 6.90
N ALA A 88 2.12 -7.95 7.32
CA ALA A 88 2.89 -8.40 8.48
C ALA A 88 4.40 -8.36 8.22
N ASN A 89 4.85 -8.80 7.04
CA ASN A 89 6.25 -8.66 6.61
C ASN A 89 6.66 -7.19 6.62
N PHE A 90 5.83 -6.32 6.04
CA PHE A 90 6.07 -4.88 6.02
C PHE A 90 6.25 -4.30 7.44
N VAL A 91 5.38 -4.64 8.38
CA VAL A 91 5.48 -4.14 9.77
C VAL A 91 6.74 -4.63 10.44
N SER A 92 7.06 -5.93 10.29
CA SER A 92 8.28 -6.54 10.85
C SER A 92 9.55 -5.88 10.31
N ASP A 93 9.65 -5.75 8.99
CA ASP A 93 10.83 -5.16 8.35
C ASP A 93 10.94 -3.67 8.70
N THR A 94 9.82 -2.94 8.74
CA THR A 94 9.80 -1.52 9.15
C THR A 94 10.24 -1.35 10.59
N GLN A 95 9.81 -2.23 11.51
CA GLN A 95 10.25 -2.18 12.91
C GLN A 95 11.77 -2.31 13.01
N GLN A 96 12.34 -3.33 12.36
CA GLN A 96 13.78 -3.56 12.36
C GLN A 96 14.55 -2.38 11.77
N LEU A 97 14.05 -1.83 10.64
CA LEU A 97 14.66 -0.67 10.00
C LEU A 97 14.61 0.58 10.89
N VAL A 98 13.48 0.86 11.54
CA VAL A 98 13.34 1.98 12.48
C VAL A 98 14.39 1.89 13.59
N GLU A 99 14.53 0.72 14.22
CA GLU A 99 15.52 0.49 15.29
C GLU A 99 16.95 0.69 14.78
N GLN A 100 17.30 0.13 13.62
CA GLN A 100 18.62 0.25 13.03
C GLN A 100 18.98 1.69 12.62
N ILE A 101 18.01 2.45 12.09
CA ILE A 101 18.22 3.85 11.71
C ILE A 101 18.43 4.71 12.95
N HIS A 102 17.66 4.50 14.02
CA HIS A 102 17.89 5.18 15.31
C HIS A 102 19.26 4.84 15.89
N GLN A 103 19.72 3.59 15.80
CA GLN A 103 21.07 3.19 16.23
C GLN A 103 22.19 3.91 15.44
N ARG A 104 21.92 4.33 14.20
CA ARG A 104 22.82 5.16 13.39
C ARG A 104 22.72 6.67 13.71
N GLY A 105 21.93 7.05 14.71
CA GLY A 105 21.71 8.45 15.10
C GLY A 105 20.88 9.24 14.09
N LYS A 106 20.08 8.55 13.26
CA LYS A 106 19.26 9.15 12.21
C LYS A 106 17.78 8.96 12.49
N THR A 107 16.96 9.74 11.79
CA THR A 107 15.51 9.72 11.88
C THR A 107 14.91 8.91 10.71
N PRO A 108 14.14 7.83 10.97
CA PRO A 108 13.41 7.13 9.93
C PRO A 108 12.36 8.03 9.29
N LEU A 109 12.36 8.09 7.96
CA LEU A 109 11.41 8.83 7.13
C LEU A 109 10.58 7.86 6.29
N LEU A 110 9.37 7.57 6.74
CA LEU A 110 8.42 6.66 6.11
C LEU A 110 7.62 7.38 5.03
N VAL A 111 7.89 7.10 3.76
CA VAL A 111 7.37 7.87 2.61
C VAL A 111 6.54 6.96 1.71
N GLY A 112 5.26 7.27 1.54
CA GLY A 112 4.38 6.34 0.85
C GLY A 112 2.93 6.74 0.81
N GLY A 113 2.13 5.84 0.22
CA GLY A 113 0.69 6.01 0.09
C GLY A 113 -0.09 4.72 0.31
N THR A 114 0.55 3.61 0.71
CA THR A 114 -0.16 2.35 0.94
C THR A 114 -0.90 2.41 2.27
N LEU A 115 -2.20 2.58 2.19
CA LEU A 115 -3.06 2.80 3.35
C LEU A 115 -3.06 1.63 4.31
N MET A 116 -3.09 0.39 3.80
CA MET A 116 -3.05 -0.79 4.65
C MET A 116 -1.76 -0.87 5.48
N TYR A 117 -0.65 -0.38 4.95
CA TYR A 117 0.63 -0.33 5.66
C TYR A 117 0.56 0.68 6.80
N TYR A 118 0.17 1.92 6.52
CA TYR A 118 0.02 2.89 7.61
C TYR A 118 -1.08 2.50 8.61
N MET A 119 -2.18 1.85 8.20
CA MET A 119 -3.15 1.28 9.14
C MET A 119 -2.51 0.30 10.10
N ALA A 120 -1.64 -0.57 9.60
CA ALA A 120 -0.92 -1.53 10.43
C ALA A 120 0.06 -0.84 11.39
N LEU A 121 0.75 0.21 10.92
CA LEU A 121 1.68 0.99 11.75
C LEU A 121 0.98 1.78 12.85
N PHE A 122 -0.19 2.37 12.56
CA PHE A 122 -0.90 3.28 13.46
C PHE A 122 -1.96 2.62 14.35
N ASN A 123 -2.61 1.55 13.86
CA ASN A 123 -3.72 0.87 14.56
C ASN A 123 -3.40 -0.61 14.90
N GLY A 124 -2.25 -1.12 14.45
CA GLY A 124 -1.84 -2.50 14.67
C GLY A 124 -2.55 -3.52 13.79
N LEU A 125 -2.00 -4.72 13.76
CA LEU A 125 -2.59 -5.89 13.11
C LEU A 125 -3.22 -6.80 14.15
N SER A 126 -4.33 -7.43 13.80
CA SER A 126 -4.82 -8.58 14.57
C SER A 126 -3.78 -9.70 14.48
N PRO A 127 -3.48 -10.44 15.57
CA PRO A 127 -2.44 -11.47 15.61
C PRO A 127 -2.92 -12.76 14.93
N ILE A 128 -3.29 -12.67 13.66
CA ILE A 128 -3.77 -13.78 12.84
C ILE A 128 -2.54 -14.54 12.31
N PRO A 129 -2.39 -15.84 12.57
CA PRO A 129 -1.23 -16.59 12.08
C PRO A 129 -1.25 -16.72 10.55
N ASP A 130 -0.06 -16.76 9.95
CA ASP A 130 0.10 -17.14 8.56
C ASP A 130 -0.39 -18.56 8.32
N THR A 131 -1.04 -18.80 7.19
CA THR A 131 -1.51 -20.14 6.82
C THR A 131 -0.47 -20.88 5.97
N ASP A 132 -0.33 -22.18 6.19
CA ASP A 132 0.52 -23.07 5.43
C ASP A 132 0.11 -23.04 3.95
N PRO A 133 1.06 -22.94 3.00
CA PRO A 133 0.79 -23.02 1.57
C PRO A 133 -0.10 -24.21 1.16
N ASN A 134 0.02 -25.36 1.82
CA ASN A 134 -0.80 -26.54 1.57
C ASN A 134 -2.27 -26.31 1.97
N VAL A 135 -2.52 -25.64 3.09
CA VAL A 135 -3.89 -25.27 3.52
C VAL A 135 -4.49 -24.28 2.53
N ARG A 136 -3.71 -23.29 2.08
CA ARG A 136 -4.16 -22.33 1.05
C ARG A 136 -4.54 -23.04 -0.25
N ALA A 137 -3.69 -23.98 -0.71
CA ALA A 137 -3.94 -24.77 -1.91
C ALA A 137 -5.19 -25.66 -1.78
N GLN A 138 -5.42 -26.25 -0.61
CA GLN A 138 -6.61 -27.06 -0.34
C GLN A 138 -7.89 -26.23 -0.38
N VAL A 139 -7.91 -25.06 0.27
CA VAL A 139 -9.09 -24.16 0.27
C VAL A 139 -9.36 -23.61 -1.14
N GLU A 140 -8.31 -23.29 -1.90
CA GLU A 140 -8.47 -22.86 -3.29
C GLU A 140 -9.01 -23.99 -4.18
N ALA A 141 -8.56 -25.22 -4.00
CA ALA A 141 -9.12 -26.38 -4.70
C ALA A 141 -10.61 -26.61 -4.34
N GLN A 142 -10.97 -26.46 -3.06
CA GLN A 142 -12.37 -26.51 -2.62
C GLN A 142 -13.21 -25.42 -3.28
N ARG A 143 -12.69 -24.19 -3.36
CA ARG A 143 -13.35 -23.08 -4.05
C ARG A 143 -13.61 -23.39 -5.52
N GLN A 144 -12.63 -23.94 -6.21
CA GLN A 144 -12.75 -24.29 -7.63
C GLN A 144 -13.75 -25.43 -7.86
N GLN A 145 -13.79 -26.41 -6.96
CA GLN A 145 -14.67 -27.58 -7.09
C GLN A 145 -16.12 -27.29 -6.68
N GLN A 146 -16.33 -26.55 -5.59
CA GLN A 146 -17.64 -26.37 -4.94
C GLN A 146 -18.25 -24.99 -5.20
N GLY A 147 -17.45 -24.03 -5.67
CA GLY A 147 -17.87 -22.65 -5.85
C GLY A 147 -17.82 -21.83 -4.56
N ILE A 148 -17.84 -20.51 -4.70
CA ILE A 148 -17.71 -19.59 -3.56
C ILE A 148 -18.93 -19.60 -2.63
N GLU A 149 -20.12 -19.88 -3.17
CA GLU A 149 -21.37 -19.98 -2.41
C GLU A 149 -21.29 -21.11 -1.36
N ALA A 150 -20.80 -22.29 -1.75
CA ALA A 150 -20.60 -23.40 -0.83
C ALA A 150 -19.57 -23.08 0.27
N LEU A 151 -18.52 -22.33 -0.06
CA LEU A 151 -17.54 -21.86 0.93
C LEU A 151 -18.14 -20.83 1.87
N HIS A 152 -19.01 -19.93 1.39
CA HIS A 152 -19.73 -18.97 2.24
C HIS A 152 -20.72 -19.68 3.19
N ASP A 153 -21.40 -20.73 2.71
CA ASP A 153 -22.25 -21.58 3.55
C ASP A 153 -21.45 -22.30 4.63
N TYR A 154 -20.25 -22.78 4.30
CA TYR A 154 -19.33 -23.35 5.29
C TYR A 154 -18.88 -22.29 6.29
N LEU A 155 -18.48 -21.10 5.83
CA LEU A 155 -18.10 -19.97 6.67
C LEU A 155 -19.22 -19.59 7.64
N SER A 156 -20.48 -19.58 7.17
CA SER A 156 -21.66 -19.29 7.99
C SER A 156 -21.87 -20.27 9.15
N LYS A 157 -21.32 -21.49 9.06
CA LYS A 157 -21.36 -22.50 10.14
C LYS A 157 -20.21 -22.35 11.13
N ILE A 158 -19.01 -22.01 10.65
CA ILE A 158 -17.79 -21.96 11.48
C ILE A 158 -17.51 -20.58 12.09
N ASP A 159 -17.96 -19.50 11.44
CA ASP A 159 -17.76 -18.11 11.83
C ASP A 159 -19.00 -17.24 11.45
N PRO A 160 -20.18 -17.47 12.07
CA PRO A 160 -21.39 -16.73 11.76
C PRO A 160 -21.24 -15.19 11.83
N PRO A 161 -20.57 -14.60 12.85
CA PRO A 161 -20.40 -13.14 12.94
C PRO A 161 -19.58 -12.54 11.80
N LEU A 162 -18.66 -13.31 11.20
CA LEU A 162 -17.93 -12.85 10.01
C LEU A 162 -18.76 -13.03 8.75
N ALA A 163 -19.44 -14.17 8.59
CA ALA A 163 -20.27 -14.47 7.42
C ALA A 163 -21.39 -13.45 7.20
N GLU A 164 -22.00 -12.96 8.29
CA GLU A 164 -23.05 -11.92 8.25
C GLU A 164 -22.56 -10.60 7.64
N ARG A 165 -21.27 -10.28 7.81
CA ARG A 165 -20.67 -9.01 7.37
C ARG A 165 -19.97 -9.12 6.02
N LEU A 166 -19.62 -10.33 5.58
CA LEU A 166 -18.90 -10.55 4.32
C LEU A 166 -19.89 -10.85 3.18
N PRO A 167 -19.91 -10.03 2.11
CA PRO A 167 -20.65 -10.36 0.90
C PRO A 167 -20.16 -11.67 0.30
N ILE A 168 -21.06 -12.48 -0.26
CA ILE A 168 -20.76 -13.79 -0.88
C ILE A 168 -19.67 -13.66 -1.97
N GLY A 169 -19.58 -12.51 -2.65
CA GLY A 169 -18.57 -12.24 -3.67
C GLY A 169 -17.16 -11.89 -3.14
N ASP A 170 -16.95 -11.75 -1.83
CA ASP A 170 -15.63 -11.45 -1.23
C ASP A 170 -14.77 -12.71 -1.12
N THR A 171 -14.45 -13.30 -2.27
CA THR A 171 -13.71 -14.57 -2.39
C THR A 171 -12.45 -14.60 -1.54
N GLN A 172 -11.66 -13.53 -1.55
CA GLN A 172 -10.38 -13.48 -0.85
C GLN A 172 -10.55 -13.54 0.67
N ARG A 173 -11.52 -12.80 1.24
CA ARG A 173 -11.72 -12.82 2.69
C ARG A 173 -12.42 -14.10 3.15
N ILE A 174 -13.29 -14.66 2.32
CA ILE A 174 -13.95 -15.94 2.61
C ILE A 174 -12.91 -17.07 2.65
N THR A 175 -12.09 -17.23 1.60
CA THR A 175 -11.04 -18.27 1.60
C THR A 175 -10.06 -18.06 2.74
N ARG A 176 -9.63 -16.82 2.99
CA ARG A 176 -8.73 -16.51 4.11
C ARG A 176 -9.31 -16.91 5.46
N ALA A 177 -10.60 -16.68 5.70
CA ALA A 177 -11.24 -17.06 6.94
C ALA A 177 -11.28 -18.59 7.14
N ILE A 178 -11.54 -19.32 6.06
CA ILE A 178 -11.55 -20.79 6.06
C ILE A 178 -10.15 -21.35 6.26
N GLU A 179 -9.12 -20.80 5.59
CA GLU A 179 -7.72 -21.21 5.78
C GLU A 179 -7.31 -21.07 7.26
N VAL A 180 -7.61 -19.93 7.88
CA VAL A 180 -7.28 -19.67 9.29
C VAL A 180 -8.01 -20.65 10.20
N TYR A 181 -9.29 -20.92 9.94
CA TYR A 181 -10.06 -21.88 10.73
C TYR A 181 -9.53 -23.30 10.59
N GLN A 182 -9.28 -23.77 9.36
CA GLN A 182 -8.76 -25.12 9.10
C GLN A 182 -7.40 -25.35 9.76
N GLN A 183 -6.54 -24.33 9.78
CA GLN A 183 -5.23 -24.45 10.40
C GLN A 183 -5.26 -24.34 11.94
N THR A 184 -6.09 -23.45 12.48
CA THR A 184 -6.01 -23.07 13.91
C THR A 184 -7.12 -23.64 14.78
N GLY A 185 -8.21 -24.12 14.16
CA GLY A 185 -9.46 -24.47 14.84
C GLY A 185 -10.22 -23.26 15.41
N LYS A 186 -9.75 -22.02 15.21
CA LYS A 186 -10.38 -20.80 15.72
C LYS A 186 -10.87 -19.92 14.57
N PRO A 187 -12.10 -19.37 14.65
CA PRO A 187 -12.66 -18.54 13.60
C PRO A 187 -11.85 -17.24 13.42
N LEU A 188 -11.88 -16.66 12.22
CA LEU A 188 -11.15 -15.43 11.93
C LEU A 188 -11.68 -14.26 12.78
N SER A 189 -12.98 -14.20 13.06
CA SER A 189 -13.58 -13.21 13.95
C SER A 189 -13.01 -13.24 15.37
N TYR A 190 -12.65 -14.41 15.90
CA TYR A 190 -11.98 -14.53 17.21
C TYR A 190 -10.64 -13.79 17.19
N TRP A 191 -9.81 -14.03 16.18
CA TRP A 191 -8.51 -13.37 16.06
C TRP A 191 -8.63 -11.85 15.86
N GLN A 192 -9.69 -11.42 15.15
CA GLN A 192 -9.98 -10.00 14.91
C GLN A 192 -10.35 -9.22 16.19
N GLN A 193 -10.85 -9.90 17.23
CA GLN A 193 -11.22 -9.31 18.51
C GLN A 193 -10.04 -9.21 19.49
N LEU A 194 -8.94 -9.92 19.23
CA LEU A 194 -7.77 -9.85 20.09
C LEU A 194 -7.12 -8.46 20.02
N PRO A 195 -6.47 -8.02 21.12
CA PRO A 195 -5.75 -6.74 21.14
C PRO A 195 -4.76 -6.63 20.00
N LYS A 196 -4.73 -5.45 19.37
CA LYS A 196 -3.77 -5.10 18.33
C LYS A 196 -2.67 -4.27 18.97
N GLN A 197 -1.44 -4.47 18.52
CA GLN A 197 -0.32 -3.61 18.87
C GLN A 197 0.10 -2.85 17.63
N ALA A 198 -0.04 -1.52 17.65
CA ALA A 198 0.50 -0.69 16.60
C ALA A 198 2.00 -0.51 16.82
N LEU A 199 2.78 -0.50 15.73
CA LEU A 199 4.21 -0.22 15.84
C LEU A 199 4.46 1.16 16.46
N SER A 200 3.59 2.12 16.13
CA SER A 200 3.61 3.48 16.63
C SER A 200 3.17 3.68 18.08
N ASP A 201 2.72 2.62 18.77
CA ASP A 201 2.42 2.67 20.21
C ASP A 201 3.69 2.40 21.06
N ASN A 202 4.88 2.36 20.43
CA ASN A 202 6.13 2.16 21.14
C ASN A 202 6.46 3.38 22.04
N PRO A 203 6.53 3.21 23.37
CA PRO A 203 6.69 4.32 24.30
C PRO A 203 8.09 4.96 24.28
N GLN A 204 9.03 4.40 23.52
CA GLN A 204 10.38 4.93 23.37
C GLN A 204 10.55 5.78 22.10
N GLN A 205 9.49 5.94 21.30
CA GLN A 205 9.54 6.63 20.01
C GLN A 205 8.56 7.80 19.98
N TYR A 206 8.86 8.80 19.15
CA TYR A 206 7.95 9.91 18.86
C TYR A 206 7.51 9.85 17.40
N TRP A 207 6.26 9.49 17.13
CA TRP A 207 5.72 9.34 15.79
C TRP A 207 5.07 10.64 15.30
N LEU A 208 5.62 11.21 14.23
CA LEU A 208 5.11 12.42 13.60
C LEU A 208 4.60 12.12 12.20
N GLY A 209 3.29 12.21 12.01
CA GLY A 209 2.65 12.11 10.71
C GLY A 209 2.44 13.47 10.04
N LEU A 210 2.82 13.59 8.78
CA LEU A 210 2.54 14.72 7.90
C LEU A 210 1.60 14.23 6.79
N ALA A 211 0.30 14.46 6.97
CA ALA A 211 -0.74 14.08 6.02
C ALA A 211 -1.01 15.23 5.04
N VAL A 212 -0.52 15.11 3.80
CA VAL A 212 -0.73 16.13 2.76
C VAL A 212 -1.95 15.78 1.93
N MET A 213 -2.94 16.68 1.92
CA MET A 213 -4.24 16.48 1.30
C MET A 213 -4.53 17.61 0.29
N PRO A 214 -3.88 17.58 -0.89
CA PRO A 214 -3.99 18.65 -1.87
C PRO A 214 -5.39 18.75 -2.48
N ASP A 215 -5.63 19.88 -3.14
CA ASP A 215 -6.85 20.08 -3.92
C ASP A 215 -7.09 18.91 -4.88
N ARG A 216 -8.34 18.46 -4.96
CA ARG A 216 -8.69 17.26 -5.72
C ARG A 216 -8.63 17.50 -7.23
N ALA A 217 -9.00 18.68 -7.70
CA ALA A 217 -8.94 18.98 -9.14
C ALA A 217 -7.48 19.01 -9.61
N TRP A 218 -6.62 19.69 -8.85
CA TRP A 218 -5.17 19.67 -9.07
C TRP A 218 -4.61 18.25 -9.07
N LEU A 219 -5.01 17.41 -8.10
CA LEU A 219 -4.56 16.02 -8.02
C LEU A 219 -5.00 15.19 -9.23
N HIS A 220 -6.22 15.42 -9.72
CA HIS A 220 -6.75 14.72 -10.89
C HIS A 220 -6.03 15.06 -12.19
N GLU A 221 -5.59 16.31 -12.35
CA GLU A 221 -4.74 16.75 -13.46
C GLU A 221 -3.36 16.12 -13.39
N ARG A 222 -2.73 16.15 -12.20
CA ARG A 222 -1.42 15.52 -11.94
C ARG A 222 -1.42 14.02 -12.22
N ILE A 223 -2.49 13.31 -11.86
CA ILE A 223 -2.67 11.89 -12.15
C ILE A 223 -2.76 11.64 -13.66
N ALA A 224 -3.51 12.46 -14.39
CA ALA A 224 -3.65 12.32 -15.84
C ALA A 224 -2.31 12.52 -16.55
N LEU A 225 -1.62 13.61 -16.24
CA LEU A 225 -0.30 13.92 -16.79
C LEU A 225 0.71 12.80 -16.50
N ARG A 226 0.76 12.29 -15.26
CA ARG A 226 1.66 11.20 -14.89
C ARG A 226 1.38 9.92 -15.70
N LEU A 227 0.12 9.58 -15.93
CA LEU A 227 -0.22 8.41 -16.74
C LEU A 227 0.14 8.60 -18.21
N GLU A 228 -0.07 9.80 -18.77
CA GLU A 228 0.37 10.13 -20.14
C GLU A 228 1.88 9.94 -20.30
N MET A 229 2.67 10.43 -19.33
CA MET A 229 4.12 10.21 -19.29
C MET A 229 4.46 8.72 -19.22
N MET A 230 3.84 7.95 -18.31
CA MET A 230 4.07 6.50 -18.22
C MET A 230 3.83 5.78 -19.56
N TRP A 231 2.75 6.14 -20.27
CA TRP A 231 2.49 5.55 -21.59
C TRP A 231 3.55 5.92 -22.62
N ALA A 232 3.99 7.18 -22.62
CA ALA A 232 5.06 7.66 -23.52
C ALA A 232 6.43 7.02 -23.20
N ASP A 233 6.70 6.73 -21.92
CA ASP A 233 7.94 6.14 -21.44
C ASP A 233 8.03 4.62 -21.67
N GLY A 234 6.99 4.00 -22.25
CA GLY A 234 7.00 2.57 -22.59
C GLY A 234 6.39 1.67 -21.52
N PHE A 235 5.41 2.13 -20.74
CA PHE A 235 4.77 1.29 -19.72
C PHE A 235 4.15 -0.01 -20.29
N PHE A 236 3.60 0.03 -21.51
CA PHE A 236 3.11 -1.19 -22.16
C PHE A 236 4.24 -2.21 -22.41
N ASP A 237 5.41 -1.71 -22.83
CA ASP A 237 6.58 -2.55 -23.10
C ASP A 237 7.15 -3.14 -21.81
N GLU A 238 7.14 -2.40 -20.70
CA GLU A 238 7.49 -2.94 -19.38
C GLU A 238 6.62 -4.15 -19.02
N VAL A 239 5.30 -4.07 -19.22
CA VAL A 239 4.42 -5.23 -18.98
C VAL A 239 4.78 -6.39 -19.91
N GLY A 240 5.11 -6.13 -21.17
CA GLY A 240 5.60 -7.16 -22.09
C GLY A 240 6.89 -7.84 -21.64
N GLN A 241 7.84 -7.07 -21.09
CA GLN A 241 9.09 -7.59 -20.53
C GLN A 241 8.83 -8.41 -19.27
N LEU A 242 7.96 -7.93 -18.37
CA LEU A 242 7.56 -8.67 -17.17
C LEU A 242 6.96 -10.04 -17.53
N LEU A 243 6.03 -10.08 -18.48
CA LEU A 243 5.44 -11.34 -18.96
C LEU A 243 6.45 -12.26 -19.65
N THR A 244 7.55 -11.70 -20.18
CA THR A 244 8.61 -12.49 -20.83
C THR A 244 9.60 -13.05 -19.80
N ASN A 245 9.92 -12.29 -18.76
CA ASN A 245 10.97 -12.62 -17.80
C ASN A 245 10.44 -13.45 -16.62
N TYR A 246 9.15 -13.38 -16.33
CA TYR A 246 8.55 -14.00 -15.15
C TYR A 246 7.33 -14.86 -15.50
N SER A 247 7.11 -15.96 -14.77
CA SER A 247 5.87 -16.75 -14.87
C SER A 247 4.76 -16.09 -14.05
N LEU A 248 4.02 -15.18 -14.68
CA LEU A 248 3.02 -14.33 -14.02
C LEU A 248 1.61 -14.87 -14.20
N ASP A 249 0.81 -14.72 -13.14
CA ASP A 249 -0.64 -14.95 -13.17
C ASP A 249 -1.38 -13.62 -12.96
N ALA A 250 -2.45 -13.40 -13.72
CA ALA A 250 -3.28 -12.20 -13.67
C ALA A 250 -3.89 -11.92 -12.28
N GLN A 251 -3.92 -12.90 -11.39
CA GLN A 251 -4.41 -12.77 -10.02
C GLN A 251 -3.31 -12.43 -8.99
N MET A 252 -2.03 -12.46 -9.38
CA MET A 252 -0.92 -12.10 -8.48
C MET A 252 -1.02 -10.64 -8.02
N PRO A 253 -0.60 -10.32 -6.78
CA PRO A 253 -0.69 -8.95 -6.27
C PRO A 253 0.04 -7.91 -7.15
N SER A 254 1.19 -8.27 -7.72
CA SER A 254 1.93 -7.47 -8.71
C SER A 254 1.08 -7.12 -9.94
N MET A 255 0.43 -8.12 -10.53
CA MET A 255 -0.43 -7.98 -11.72
C MET A 255 -1.77 -7.29 -11.42
N ARG A 256 -2.14 -7.19 -10.15
CA ARG A 256 -3.32 -6.46 -9.66
C ARG A 256 -3.01 -5.00 -9.31
N CYS A 257 -1.76 -4.56 -9.37
CA CYS A 257 -1.42 -3.15 -9.26
C CYS A 257 -2.16 -2.33 -10.31
N VAL A 258 -2.51 -1.09 -9.93
CA VAL A 258 -3.15 -0.12 -10.83
C VAL A 258 -2.22 0.13 -12.02
N GLY A 259 -2.78 0.21 -13.23
CA GLY A 259 -2.02 0.27 -14.48
C GLY A 259 -1.75 -1.12 -15.04
N TYR A 260 -1.03 -1.97 -14.31
CA TYR A 260 -0.67 -3.33 -14.74
C TYR A 260 -1.92 -4.17 -15.03
N ARG A 261 -2.91 -4.13 -14.14
CA ARG A 261 -4.18 -4.83 -14.34
C ARG A 261 -4.88 -4.40 -15.63
N GLN A 262 -4.81 -3.11 -15.95
CA GLN A 262 -5.48 -2.56 -17.13
C GLN A 262 -4.78 -2.97 -18.42
N VAL A 263 -3.44 -3.02 -18.41
CA VAL A 263 -2.68 -3.58 -19.54
C VAL A 263 -3.06 -5.04 -19.74
N ILE A 264 -3.12 -5.84 -18.68
CA ILE A 264 -3.55 -7.25 -18.77
C ILE A 264 -4.96 -7.38 -19.35
N ASP A 265 -5.93 -6.59 -18.85
CA ASP A 265 -7.29 -6.60 -19.36
C ASP A 265 -7.33 -6.25 -20.87
N TYR A 266 -6.48 -5.32 -21.33
CA TYR A 266 -6.30 -5.00 -22.75
C TYR A 266 -5.73 -6.15 -23.56
N LEU A 267 -4.68 -6.82 -23.06
CA LEU A 267 -4.07 -7.97 -23.72
C LEU A 267 -5.11 -9.08 -23.96
N ILE A 268 -5.95 -9.35 -22.95
CA ILE A 268 -7.04 -10.33 -23.03
C ILE A 268 -8.10 -9.88 -24.05
N ALA A 269 -8.54 -8.62 -23.99
CA ALA A 269 -9.60 -8.10 -24.85
C ALA A 269 -9.22 -8.05 -26.34
N THR A 270 -7.93 -8.00 -26.65
CA THR A 270 -7.42 -7.88 -28.02
C THR A 270 -6.79 -9.16 -28.57
N ASP A 271 -6.87 -10.27 -27.83
CA ASP A 271 -6.16 -11.53 -28.13
C ASP A 271 -4.68 -11.25 -28.45
N HIS A 272 -4.05 -10.38 -27.66
CA HIS A 272 -2.69 -9.91 -27.94
C HIS A 272 -1.69 -11.08 -27.84
N PRO A 273 -0.66 -11.19 -28.70
CA PRO A 273 0.28 -12.32 -28.67
C PRO A 273 0.92 -12.59 -27.30
N LEU A 274 1.11 -11.55 -26.49
CA LEU A 274 1.64 -11.65 -25.13
C LEU A 274 0.76 -12.45 -24.16
N ILE A 275 -0.54 -12.65 -24.41
CA ILE A 275 -1.38 -13.45 -23.50
C ILE A 275 -0.89 -14.90 -23.38
N SER A 276 -0.22 -15.42 -24.41
CA SER A 276 0.42 -16.75 -24.38
C SER A 276 1.48 -16.90 -23.29
N ARG A 277 1.97 -15.79 -22.73
CA ARG A 277 2.94 -15.75 -21.63
C ARG A 277 2.30 -15.49 -20.26
N LEU A 278 0.99 -15.23 -20.23
CA LEU A 278 0.23 -14.95 -19.03
C LEU A 278 -0.53 -16.21 -18.57
N LYS A 279 -0.62 -16.41 -17.25
CA LYS A 279 -1.57 -17.35 -16.64
C LYS A 279 -2.79 -16.61 -16.11
N ILE A 280 -3.94 -17.28 -16.13
CA ILE A 280 -5.16 -16.83 -15.45
C ILE A 280 -5.62 -17.99 -14.57
N ASN A 281 -5.67 -17.76 -13.25
CA ASN A 281 -6.07 -18.78 -12.27
C ASN A 281 -5.24 -20.07 -12.36
N GLY A 282 -3.93 -19.93 -12.59
CA GLY A 282 -2.96 -21.03 -12.72
C GLY A 282 -2.91 -21.68 -14.10
N GLN A 283 -3.83 -21.35 -15.01
CA GLN A 283 -3.91 -21.93 -16.35
C GLN A 283 -3.25 -21.04 -17.38
N SER A 284 -2.45 -21.64 -18.28
CA SER A 284 -1.91 -20.92 -19.44
C SER A 284 -3.05 -20.43 -20.33
N VAL A 285 -2.89 -19.23 -20.89
CA VAL A 285 -3.88 -18.65 -21.81
C VAL A 285 -3.43 -18.89 -23.24
N ASP A 286 -4.21 -19.63 -24.01
CA ASP A 286 -3.93 -19.80 -25.44
C ASP A 286 -4.25 -18.52 -26.21
N ASN A 287 -3.31 -18.07 -27.02
CA ASN A 287 -3.58 -17.05 -28.03
C ASN A 287 -4.37 -17.68 -29.17
N LYS A 288 -5.57 -17.16 -29.46
CA LYS A 288 -6.46 -17.76 -30.46
C LYS A 288 -6.09 -17.37 -31.89
N GLY A 289 -5.11 -16.48 -32.07
CA GLY A 289 -4.72 -15.95 -33.37
C GLY A 289 -5.84 -15.17 -34.05
N LEU A 290 -6.76 -14.58 -33.28
CA LEU A 290 -7.88 -13.84 -33.83
C LEU A 290 -7.37 -12.54 -34.48
N GLU A 291 -7.67 -12.35 -35.76
CA GLU A 291 -7.43 -11.07 -36.43
C GLU A 291 -8.38 -10.01 -35.88
N VAL A 292 -7.89 -9.24 -34.90
CA VAL A 292 -8.58 -8.06 -34.40
C VAL A 292 -8.26 -6.87 -35.30
N ASN A 293 -9.27 -6.26 -35.91
CA ASN A 293 -9.07 -5.09 -36.78
C ASN A 293 -8.49 -3.89 -36.01
N GLU A 294 -7.83 -2.98 -36.72
CA GLU A 294 -7.17 -1.81 -36.11
C GLU A 294 -8.14 -0.86 -35.39
N ALA A 295 -9.40 -0.78 -35.82
CA ALA A 295 -10.41 0.03 -35.15
C ALA A 295 -10.71 -0.51 -33.73
N HIS A 296 -10.87 -1.82 -33.58
CA HIS A 296 -11.10 -2.46 -32.29
C HIS A 296 -9.88 -2.34 -31.36
N LYS A 297 -8.66 -2.52 -31.89
CA LYS A 297 -7.43 -2.30 -31.11
C LYS A 297 -7.32 -0.87 -30.58
N SER A 298 -7.64 0.11 -31.43
CA SER A 298 -7.65 1.52 -31.05
C SER A 298 -8.67 1.81 -29.92
N ILE A 299 -9.89 1.27 -30.03
CA ILE A 299 -10.92 1.41 -28.99
C ILE A 299 -10.48 0.74 -27.68
N ALA A 300 -9.94 -0.48 -27.74
CA ALA A 300 -9.46 -1.20 -26.57
C ALA A 300 -8.30 -0.48 -25.90
N CYS A 301 -7.38 0.12 -26.67
CA CYS A 301 -6.27 0.92 -26.15
C CYS A 301 -6.79 2.17 -25.43
N GLN A 302 -7.79 2.86 -25.98
CA GLN A 302 -8.41 3.99 -25.31
C GLN A 302 -9.13 3.58 -24.02
N ASP A 303 -9.83 2.45 -24.04
CA ASP A 303 -10.50 1.89 -22.86
C ASP A 303 -9.48 1.51 -21.75
N MET A 304 -8.35 0.90 -22.12
CA MET A 304 -7.24 0.63 -21.19
C MET A 304 -6.77 1.90 -20.48
N LYS A 305 -6.49 2.95 -21.25
CA LYS A 305 -6.02 4.25 -20.71
C LYS A 305 -7.07 4.87 -19.79
N ASN A 306 -8.34 4.87 -20.20
CA ASN A 306 -9.45 5.40 -19.41
C ASN A 306 -9.65 4.62 -18.10
N LYS A 307 -9.58 3.28 -18.14
CA LYS A 307 -9.66 2.43 -16.95
C LYS A 307 -8.49 2.66 -16.01
N ALA A 308 -7.28 2.84 -16.53
CA ALA A 308 -6.10 3.10 -15.71
C ALA A 308 -6.24 4.46 -15.00
N LEU A 309 -6.66 5.50 -15.74
CA LEU A 309 -6.96 6.82 -15.19
C LEU A 309 -8.03 6.75 -14.09
N TYR A 310 -9.14 6.08 -14.35
CA TYR A 310 -10.21 5.91 -13.37
C TYR A 310 -9.71 5.17 -12.12
N ALA A 311 -8.99 4.06 -12.29
CA ALA A 311 -8.47 3.26 -11.19
C ALA A 311 -7.47 4.06 -10.32
N THR A 312 -6.59 4.85 -10.92
CA THR A 312 -5.65 5.71 -10.18
C THR A 312 -6.39 6.82 -9.41
N ARG A 313 -7.44 7.41 -10.00
CA ARG A 313 -8.29 8.39 -9.29
C ARG A 313 -9.04 7.75 -8.11
N GLN A 314 -9.54 6.52 -8.27
CA GLN A 314 -10.16 5.79 -7.17
C GLN A 314 -9.16 5.45 -6.06
N LEU A 315 -7.91 5.09 -6.42
CA LEU A 315 -6.84 4.90 -5.45
C LEU A 315 -6.58 6.18 -4.65
N ALA A 316 -6.39 7.32 -5.32
CA ALA A 316 -6.20 8.61 -4.67
C ALA A 316 -7.39 9.01 -3.78
N LYS A 317 -8.62 8.75 -4.22
CA LYS A 317 -9.83 8.98 -3.40
C LYS A 317 -9.84 8.15 -2.12
N ARG A 318 -9.46 6.87 -2.20
CA ARG A 318 -9.32 6.00 -1.01
C ARG A 318 -8.23 6.54 -0.08
N GLN A 319 -7.10 6.98 -0.63
CA GLN A 319 -6.02 7.57 0.16
C GLN A 319 -6.49 8.80 0.93
N TYR A 320 -7.18 9.72 0.25
CA TYR A 320 -7.74 10.91 0.88
C TYR A 320 -8.73 10.59 2.02
N THR A 321 -9.65 9.64 1.78
CA THR A 321 -10.66 9.24 2.78
C THR A 321 -10.00 8.72 4.04
N TRP A 322 -8.95 7.92 3.89
CA TRP A 322 -8.22 7.37 5.01
C TRP A 322 -7.36 8.41 5.72
N LEU A 323 -6.66 9.29 4.99
CA LEU A 323 -5.87 10.35 5.61
C LEU A 323 -6.73 11.26 6.49
N ARG A 324 -7.95 11.59 6.06
CA ARG A 324 -8.91 12.33 6.90
C ARG A 324 -9.22 11.61 8.21
N ASN A 325 -9.47 10.31 8.15
CA ASN A 325 -9.76 9.51 9.34
C ASN A 325 -8.55 9.38 10.26
N LEU A 326 -7.36 9.20 9.69
CA LEU A 326 -6.11 9.12 10.44
C LEU A 326 -5.84 10.43 11.19
N VAL A 327 -5.92 11.56 10.49
CA VAL A 327 -5.76 12.90 11.07
C VAL A 327 -6.77 13.10 12.19
N ALA A 328 -8.06 12.83 11.95
CA ALA A 328 -9.09 12.99 12.97
C ALA A 328 -8.87 12.14 14.23
N SER A 329 -8.15 11.01 14.11
CA SER A 329 -7.89 10.10 15.23
C SER A 329 -6.60 10.42 15.99
N HIS A 330 -5.75 11.31 15.47
CA HIS A 330 -4.40 11.60 16.00
C HIS A 330 -4.05 13.09 15.93
N GLN A 331 -5.06 13.96 15.88
CA GLN A 331 -4.86 15.39 16.02
C GLN A 331 -4.43 15.70 17.45
N PRO A 332 -3.55 16.70 17.66
CA PRO A 332 -3.25 17.16 19.00
C PRO A 332 -4.53 17.60 19.69
N SER A 333 -4.72 17.15 20.93
CA SER A 333 -5.81 17.63 21.76
C SER A 333 -5.54 19.07 22.21
N ASP A 334 -6.34 20.04 21.78
CA ASP A 334 -6.34 21.39 22.39
C ASP A 334 -6.92 21.36 23.83
N THR A 335 -7.56 20.25 24.21
CA THR A 335 -8.33 20.09 25.47
C THR A 335 -7.57 19.21 26.46
N LEU A 336 -6.66 19.84 27.21
CA LEU A 336 -6.07 19.29 28.43
C LEU A 336 -7.15 19.19 29.54
N GLN A 337 -7.79 18.04 29.67
CA GLN A 337 -8.49 17.65 30.91
C GLN A 337 -7.97 16.29 31.38
N THR A 338 -6.98 16.36 32.29
CA THR A 338 -6.80 15.43 33.41
C THR A 338 -6.94 13.92 33.11
N SER A 339 -5.92 13.29 32.53
CA SER A 339 -5.56 11.90 32.88
C SER A 339 -4.18 11.52 32.33
N GLY A 340 -3.14 11.56 33.16
CA GLY A 340 -1.85 10.97 32.87
C GLY A 340 -0.97 11.78 31.91
N ALA A 341 0.30 11.95 32.27
CA ALA A 341 1.33 12.60 31.49
C ALA A 341 1.74 11.78 30.25
N GLN A 342 0.78 11.41 29.40
CA GLN A 342 1.08 10.97 28.04
C GLN A 342 1.37 12.23 27.24
N THR A 343 2.62 12.67 27.26
CA THR A 343 3.17 13.42 26.12
C THR A 343 2.69 12.69 24.87
N GLU A 344 2.00 13.34 23.94
CA GLU A 344 1.46 12.69 22.75
C GLU A 344 2.64 12.12 21.93
N GLN A 345 3.00 10.85 22.19
CA GLN A 345 4.10 10.15 21.53
C GLN A 345 3.79 9.87 20.06
N LYS A 346 2.57 10.21 19.61
CA LYS A 346 2.08 10.01 18.25
C LYS A 346 1.13 11.14 17.87
N VAL A 347 1.50 11.90 16.85
CA VAL A 347 0.73 13.06 16.38
C VAL A 347 0.68 13.06 14.86
N VAL A 348 -0.46 13.39 14.28
CA VAL A 348 -0.62 13.54 12.82
C VAL A 348 -1.18 14.92 12.50
N HIS A 349 -0.40 15.72 11.77
CA HIS A 349 -0.83 17.00 11.23
C HIS A 349 -1.28 16.87 9.78
N SER A 350 -2.29 17.66 9.41
CA SER A 350 -2.74 17.80 8.04
C SER A 350 -2.20 19.06 7.38
N PHE A 351 -1.86 18.98 6.10
CA PHE A 351 -1.41 20.10 5.27
C PHE A 351 -2.12 20.09 3.92
N ASP A 352 -2.38 21.26 3.37
CA ASP A 352 -2.97 21.38 2.03
C ASP A 352 -1.91 21.18 0.93
N THR A 353 -0.65 21.54 1.19
CA THR A 353 0.44 21.38 0.22
C THR A 353 1.67 20.69 0.79
N ILE A 354 2.48 20.10 -0.10
CA ILE A 354 3.81 19.57 0.27
C ILE A 354 4.72 20.68 0.79
N GLN A 355 4.55 21.92 0.29
CA GLN A 355 5.34 23.07 0.72
C GLN A 355 5.04 23.47 2.16
N ASP A 356 3.78 23.37 2.60
CA ASP A 356 3.41 23.66 4.00
C ASP A 356 3.96 22.59 4.94
N ALA A 357 3.85 21.31 4.55
CA ALA A 357 4.43 20.20 5.30
C ALA A 357 5.96 20.31 5.39
N LYS A 358 6.62 20.73 4.31
CA LYS A 358 8.05 21.04 4.26
C LYS A 358 8.40 22.16 5.23
N ALA A 359 7.75 23.32 5.12
CA ALA A 359 8.02 24.46 5.99
C ALA A 359 7.85 24.09 7.48
N TYR A 360 6.80 23.32 7.79
CA TYR A 360 6.57 22.79 9.12
C TYR A 360 7.72 21.90 9.62
N LEU A 361 8.12 20.89 8.84
CA LEU A 361 9.15 19.96 9.28
C LEU A 361 10.52 20.64 9.40
N PHE A 362 10.92 21.46 8.42
CA PHE A 362 12.19 22.19 8.44
C PHE A 362 12.28 23.21 9.58
N SER A 363 11.16 23.77 10.06
CA SER A 363 11.15 24.65 11.24
C SER A 363 11.50 23.93 12.55
N ARG A 364 11.49 22.59 12.54
CA ARG A 364 11.76 21.72 13.70
C ARG A 364 13.08 20.97 13.59
N LEU A 365 13.80 21.07 12.48
CA LEU A 365 15.14 20.50 12.32
C LEU A 365 16.14 21.39 13.06
#